data_AF-H1DGW3-F1
#
_entry.id   AF-H1DGW3-F1
#
_cell.length_a   1.000
_cell.length_b   1.000
_cell.length_c   1.000
_cell.angle_alpha   90.00
_cell.angle_beta   90.00
_cell.angle_gamma   90.00
#
_symmetry.space_group_name_H-M   'P 1'
#
loop_
_entity.id
_entity.type
_entity.pdbx_description
1 polymer ?
#
loop_
_entity_poly.entity_id
_entity_poly.type
_entity_poly.pdbx_seq_one_letter_code
_entity_poly.pdbx_strand_id
1 'polypeptide(L)'
;MFEASVYKNRRKELKERMWEGLVLILGNGEAPANYKDNTYKFRQDSSFLYFFGLNMPGFAGVLDVESGKEYLFGNDVDMDDIIWMGPQPKVKELGASVGITSTRPFAKLAEMLQQAIAEGRKIHFLPPYRYRNMLLLEDLLGIHHSLLKQYASVELIQAVVALRSVKEACEIEEITKACNIGYDMHTTAMRNCRSGIKEQYITGLIEGIAASYGSMVSFPVILSQNGETLHNHNHSQILQKGRMMLTDAGAENNMNYCSDFTRTVPVDGKFSARQKDIYNIVVRCNNKALELSRPGVTYLSVHLDVCKVLAQGLKDLGLMKGDVNEAVAAGAHALFMPHGLGHMMGLDVHDMEDLGQIYVGYDAETRPVNQFGTSSVRMGRRLEPGFVVTDEPGCYFIPALIDQWREKGMHKEFLNYDKIETYKDFGGIRLEDDVLITEEGCRLLGDRRIPITIEEVEEIMG
;
A
#
# COMPACT_ATOMS: atom_id res chain seq x y z
N MET A 1 -1.05 12.64 -16.95
CA MET A 1 -0.61 13.68 -16.01
C MET A 1 -1.82 14.54 -15.67
N PHE A 2 -1.91 15.12 -14.47
CA PHE A 2 -2.96 16.09 -14.14
C PHE A 2 -2.68 17.45 -14.76
N GLU A 3 -3.66 18.35 -14.67
CA GLU A 3 -3.50 19.76 -15.05
C GLU A 3 -2.39 20.44 -14.22
N ALA A 4 -1.66 21.38 -14.84
CA ALA A 4 -0.57 22.10 -14.20
C ALA A 4 -0.99 22.81 -12.89
N SER A 5 -2.26 23.21 -12.79
CA SER A 5 -2.83 23.85 -11.59
C SER A 5 -2.81 22.93 -10.37
N VAL A 6 -3.02 21.61 -10.54
CA VAL A 6 -2.98 20.63 -9.45
C VAL A 6 -1.61 20.64 -8.77
N TYR A 7 -0.55 20.51 -9.57
CA TYR A 7 0.82 20.50 -9.04
C TYR A 7 1.23 21.85 -8.43
N LYS A 8 0.79 22.97 -9.03
CA LYS A 8 1.00 24.32 -8.45
C LYS A 8 0.35 24.45 -7.08
N ASN A 9 -0.89 23.99 -6.93
CA ASN A 9 -1.62 24.05 -5.67
C ASN A 9 -0.96 23.17 -4.61
N ARG A 10 -0.59 21.93 -4.93
CA ARG A 10 0.13 21.03 -4.01
C ARG A 10 1.43 21.63 -3.50
N ARG A 11 2.26 22.22 -4.39
CA ARG A 11 3.50 22.88 -4.00
C ARG A 11 3.26 24.16 -3.19
N LYS A 12 2.19 24.90 -3.49
CA LYS A 12 1.77 26.07 -2.70
C LYS A 12 1.39 25.65 -1.28
N GLU A 13 0.53 24.65 -1.12
CA GLU A 13 0.10 24.14 0.18
C GLU A 13 1.27 23.52 0.97
N LEU A 14 2.20 22.84 0.27
CA LEU A 14 3.42 22.36 0.91
C LEU A 14 4.24 23.51 1.49
N LYS A 15 4.46 24.58 0.72
CA LYS A 15 5.18 25.78 1.21
C LYS A 15 4.45 26.45 2.38
N GLU A 16 3.12 26.52 2.36
CA GLU A 16 2.33 27.10 3.47
C GLU A 16 2.43 26.29 4.78
N ARG A 17 2.82 25.01 4.69
CA ARG A 17 3.07 24.13 5.85
C ARG A 17 4.54 24.13 6.32
N MET A 18 5.43 24.80 5.60
CA MET A 18 6.84 24.91 5.92
C MET A 18 7.17 26.35 6.34
N TRP A 19 8.10 26.53 7.28
CA TRP A 19 8.43 27.86 7.80
C TRP A 19 9.60 28.56 7.09
N GLU A 20 10.67 27.82 6.80
CA GLU A 20 11.91 28.36 6.26
C GLU A 20 12.69 27.33 5.44
N GLY A 21 13.76 27.76 4.78
CA GLY A 21 14.70 26.87 4.11
C GLY A 21 14.24 26.37 2.74
N LEU A 22 14.89 25.31 2.28
CA LEU A 22 14.66 24.71 0.96
C LEU A 22 14.09 23.30 1.14
N VAL A 23 13.00 22.99 0.45
CA VAL A 23 12.47 21.62 0.34
C VAL A 23 13.06 20.98 -0.91
N LEU A 24 13.86 19.93 -0.71
CA LEU A 24 14.43 19.10 -1.76
C LEU A 24 13.61 17.81 -1.92
N ILE A 25 13.04 17.60 -3.11
CA ILE A 25 12.36 16.36 -3.49
C ILE A 25 13.12 15.75 -4.66
N LEU A 26 13.78 14.61 -4.43
CA LEU A 26 14.52 13.89 -5.46
C LEU A 26 13.59 12.95 -6.22
N GLY A 27 13.65 13.01 -7.55
CA GLY A 27 13.14 11.94 -8.39
C GLY A 27 14.06 10.73 -8.35
N ASN A 28 13.55 9.61 -8.82
CA ASN A 28 14.29 8.39 -9.07
C ASN A 28 15.05 8.47 -10.39
N GLY A 29 16.15 7.73 -10.46
CA GLY A 29 16.76 7.35 -11.73
C GLY A 29 16.44 5.90 -12.10
N GLU A 30 16.91 5.49 -13.27
CA GLU A 30 16.88 4.09 -13.71
C GLU A 30 17.58 3.15 -12.73
N ALA A 31 17.05 1.92 -12.63
CA ALA A 31 17.56 0.86 -11.78
C ALA A 31 18.04 -0.33 -12.65
N PRO A 32 19.36 -0.52 -12.81
CA PRO A 32 19.92 -1.64 -13.57
C PRO A 32 19.54 -3.00 -12.99
N ALA A 33 19.15 -3.95 -13.84
CA ALA A 33 18.83 -5.33 -13.46
C ALA A 33 20.09 -6.20 -13.32
N ASN A 34 21.00 -6.13 -14.27
CA ASN A 34 22.27 -6.89 -14.27
C ASN A 34 23.44 -6.15 -14.93
N TYR A 35 23.17 -5.09 -15.71
CA TYR A 35 24.15 -4.12 -16.22
C TYR A 35 23.45 -2.80 -16.53
N LYS A 36 24.22 -1.70 -16.65
CA LYS A 36 23.73 -0.31 -16.63
C LYS A 36 22.48 -0.06 -17.49
N ASP A 37 22.49 -0.53 -18.74
CA ASP A 37 21.46 -0.19 -19.73
C ASP A 37 20.32 -1.22 -19.81
N ASN A 38 20.39 -2.33 -19.07
CA ASN A 38 19.25 -3.24 -18.91
C ASN A 38 18.58 -2.97 -17.58
N THR A 39 17.51 -2.18 -17.61
CA THR A 39 16.87 -1.66 -16.40
C THR A 39 15.64 -2.47 -16.04
N TYR A 40 15.30 -2.50 -14.75
CA TYR A 40 13.95 -2.81 -14.33
C TYR A 40 12.98 -1.76 -14.86
N LYS A 41 11.69 -2.09 -14.88
CA LYS A 41 10.65 -1.11 -15.23
C LYS A 41 10.79 0.13 -14.34
N PHE A 42 10.93 1.28 -14.98
CA PHE A 42 11.07 2.55 -14.28
C PHE A 42 9.80 2.87 -13.47
N ARG A 43 10.00 3.33 -12.24
CA ARG A 43 8.95 3.82 -11.34
C ARG A 43 9.49 5.00 -10.54
N GLN A 44 8.80 6.13 -10.63
CA GLN A 44 9.21 7.40 -10.03
C GLN A 44 9.00 7.42 -8.50
N ASP A 45 9.66 8.35 -7.82
CA ASP A 45 9.40 8.63 -6.41
C ASP A 45 7.96 9.20 -6.24
N SER A 46 7.21 8.67 -5.28
CA SER A 46 5.78 9.01 -5.11
C SER A 46 5.59 10.46 -4.68
N SER A 47 6.49 11.01 -3.86
CA SER A 47 6.44 12.42 -3.46
C SER A 47 6.82 13.33 -4.62
N PHE A 48 7.80 12.93 -5.44
CA PHE A 48 8.15 13.64 -6.67
C PHE A 48 6.98 13.63 -7.66
N LEU A 49 6.32 12.49 -7.89
CA LEU A 49 5.10 12.41 -8.71
C LEU A 49 4.00 13.33 -8.18
N TYR A 50 3.76 13.32 -6.87
CA TYR A 50 2.71 14.11 -6.25
C TYR A 50 2.91 15.61 -6.49
N PHE A 51 4.12 16.13 -6.31
CA PHE A 51 4.42 17.57 -6.43
C PHE A 51 4.86 18.04 -7.81
N PHE A 52 5.42 17.16 -8.65
CA PHE A 52 6.02 17.52 -9.93
C PHE A 52 5.47 16.75 -11.11
N GLY A 53 4.69 15.68 -10.94
CA GLY A 53 3.94 14.99 -12.02
C GLY A 53 4.77 14.31 -13.12
N LEU A 54 6.09 14.52 -13.19
CA LEU A 54 6.96 14.01 -14.23
C LEU A 54 7.40 12.57 -13.92
N ASN A 55 6.91 11.62 -14.72
CA ASN A 55 7.26 10.20 -14.60
C ASN A 55 8.42 9.82 -15.53
N MET A 56 9.57 10.49 -15.37
CA MET A 56 10.81 10.22 -16.11
C MET A 56 12.01 10.27 -15.16
N PRO A 57 13.09 9.53 -15.45
CA PRO A 57 14.25 9.48 -14.56
C PRO A 57 15.04 10.79 -14.54
N GLY A 58 15.78 11.02 -13.44
CA GLY A 58 16.87 12.01 -13.43
C GLY A 58 16.45 13.46 -13.16
N PHE A 59 15.33 13.65 -12.48
CA PHE A 59 14.87 14.98 -12.06
C PHE A 59 15.00 15.20 -10.56
N ALA A 60 15.12 16.47 -10.17
CA ALA A 60 15.00 16.92 -8.79
C ALA A 60 14.19 18.21 -8.73
N GLY A 61 13.40 18.37 -7.68
CA GLY A 61 12.59 19.55 -7.42
C GLY A 61 13.11 20.27 -6.18
N VAL A 62 13.18 21.60 -6.24
CA VAL A 62 13.49 22.44 -5.07
C VAL A 62 12.44 23.52 -4.90
N LEU A 63 11.86 23.61 -3.71
CA LEU A 63 11.00 24.71 -3.30
C LEU A 63 11.75 25.58 -2.31
N ASP A 64 11.98 26.84 -2.65
CA ASP A 64 12.50 27.82 -1.72
C ASP A 64 11.31 28.42 -0.96
N VAL A 65 11.16 28.04 0.31
CA VAL A 65 10.00 28.40 1.14
C VAL A 65 9.94 29.91 1.37
N GLU A 66 11.09 30.53 1.60
CA GLU A 66 11.20 31.96 1.94
C GLU A 66 10.96 32.85 0.73
N SER A 67 11.54 32.52 -0.44
CA SER A 67 11.34 33.32 -1.65
C SER A 67 10.11 32.92 -2.46
N GLY A 68 9.48 31.79 -2.12
CA GLY A 68 8.36 31.20 -2.85
C GLY A 68 8.72 30.60 -4.21
N LYS A 69 10.00 30.65 -4.62
CA LYS A 69 10.46 30.18 -5.93
C LYS A 69 10.49 28.65 -6.00
N GLU A 70 10.18 28.13 -7.18
CA GLU A 70 10.11 26.70 -7.47
C GLU A 70 11.07 26.39 -8.61
N TYR A 71 11.89 25.35 -8.45
CA TYR A 71 12.89 24.96 -9.41
C TYR A 71 12.73 23.49 -9.80
N LEU A 72 12.94 23.22 -11.09
CA LEU A 72 13.07 21.87 -11.63
C LEU A 72 14.49 21.71 -12.19
N PHE A 73 15.18 20.68 -11.71
CA PHE A 73 16.52 20.30 -12.14
C PHE A 73 16.45 19.04 -12.99
N GLY A 74 17.06 19.07 -14.16
CA GLY A 74 17.10 17.96 -15.12
C GLY A 74 17.98 18.32 -16.31
N ASN A 75 18.33 17.34 -17.14
CA ASN A 75 19.13 17.57 -18.34
C ASN A 75 18.28 17.37 -19.59
N ASP A 76 18.45 18.24 -20.59
CA ASP A 76 17.95 17.96 -21.94
C ASP A 76 18.74 16.77 -22.51
N VAL A 77 18.08 15.93 -23.31
CA VAL A 77 18.72 14.82 -24.02
C VAL A 77 19.74 15.34 -25.03
N ASP A 78 20.83 14.58 -25.21
CA ASP A 78 21.82 14.88 -26.25
C ASP A 78 21.48 14.23 -27.61
N MET A 79 22.37 14.36 -28.59
CA MET A 79 22.13 13.78 -29.92
C MET A 79 22.17 12.25 -29.91
N ASP A 80 23.02 11.65 -29.07
CA ASP A 80 23.10 10.20 -28.96
C ASP A 80 21.78 9.68 -28.37
N ASP A 81 21.30 10.30 -27.29
CA ASP A 81 19.99 10.03 -26.70
C ASP A 81 18.85 10.14 -27.74
N ILE A 82 18.85 11.18 -28.58
CA ILE A 82 17.83 11.36 -29.63
C ILE A 82 17.90 10.25 -30.69
N ILE A 83 19.10 9.78 -31.04
CA ILE A 83 19.28 8.66 -31.98
C ILE A 83 18.64 7.38 -31.42
N TRP A 84 18.75 7.13 -30.10
CA TRP A 84 18.28 5.90 -29.47
C TRP A 84 16.83 5.95 -29.00
N MET A 85 16.37 7.09 -28.49
CA MET A 85 15.06 7.26 -27.85
C MET A 85 14.08 8.10 -28.69
N GLY A 86 14.55 8.69 -29.79
CA GLY A 86 13.80 9.69 -30.55
C GLY A 86 13.78 11.07 -29.86
N PRO A 87 13.16 12.09 -30.49
CA PRO A 87 13.05 13.42 -29.92
C PRO A 87 12.33 13.39 -28.56
N GLN A 88 12.95 13.96 -27.53
CA GLN A 88 12.35 14.12 -26.20
C GLN A 88 11.97 15.58 -25.94
N PRO A 89 10.92 15.85 -25.15
CA PRO A 89 10.60 17.21 -24.71
C PRO A 89 11.77 17.82 -23.93
N LYS A 90 11.97 19.12 -24.08
CA LYS A 90 12.98 19.84 -23.30
C LYS A 90 12.56 19.94 -21.84
N VAL A 91 13.52 20.00 -20.92
CA VAL A 91 13.29 20.20 -19.49
C VAL A 91 12.43 21.44 -19.24
N LYS A 92 12.62 22.51 -20.02
CA LYS A 92 11.80 23.73 -19.94
C LYS A 92 10.32 23.49 -20.29
N GLU A 93 10.04 22.65 -21.28
CA GLU A 93 8.68 22.30 -21.71
C GLU A 93 8.01 21.41 -20.66
N LEU A 94 8.76 20.45 -20.10
CA LEU A 94 8.34 19.60 -18.99
C LEU A 94 8.08 20.39 -17.71
N GLY A 95 8.94 21.37 -17.40
CA GLY A 95 8.70 22.30 -16.30
C GLY A 95 7.38 23.05 -16.49
N ALA A 96 7.13 23.56 -17.70
CA ALA A 96 5.92 24.31 -18.00
C ALA A 96 4.64 23.45 -17.84
N SER A 97 4.66 22.17 -18.22
CA SER A 97 3.50 21.27 -18.08
C SER A 97 3.09 21.02 -16.63
N VAL A 98 4.01 21.22 -15.67
CA VAL A 98 3.75 21.06 -14.23
C VAL A 98 3.80 22.41 -13.50
N GLY A 99 3.80 23.51 -14.25
CA GLY A 99 3.69 24.86 -13.74
C GLY A 99 4.97 25.51 -13.23
N ILE A 100 6.14 24.96 -13.56
CA ILE A 100 7.46 25.47 -13.17
C ILE A 100 8.12 26.17 -14.35
N THR A 101 8.49 27.44 -14.16
CA THR A 101 9.18 28.24 -15.19
C THR A 101 10.70 28.29 -14.99
N SER A 102 11.19 28.01 -13.78
CA SER A 102 12.61 28.04 -13.44
C SER A 102 13.21 26.65 -13.54
N THR A 103 13.72 26.31 -14.73
CA THR A 103 14.41 25.04 -14.98
C THR A 103 15.91 25.22 -15.05
N ARG A 104 16.69 24.25 -14.56
CA ARG A 104 18.16 24.28 -14.57
C ARG A 104 18.75 22.90 -14.90
N PRO A 105 19.96 22.83 -15.50
CA PRO A 105 20.71 21.59 -15.61
C PRO A 105 20.88 20.92 -14.25
N PHE A 106 20.85 19.58 -14.20
CA PHE A 106 20.91 18.84 -12.94
C PHE A 106 22.18 19.17 -12.13
N ALA A 107 23.32 19.37 -12.80
CA ALA A 107 24.59 19.73 -12.17
C ALA A 107 24.53 21.04 -11.34
N LYS A 108 23.57 21.93 -11.63
CA LYS A 108 23.37 23.17 -10.87
C LYS A 108 22.65 22.99 -9.53
N LEU A 109 22.17 21.78 -9.23
CA LEU A 109 21.55 21.47 -7.95
C LEU A 109 22.55 21.59 -6.80
N ALA A 110 23.75 21.01 -6.96
CA ALA A 110 24.81 21.07 -5.95
C ALA A 110 25.20 22.52 -5.61
N GLU A 111 25.37 23.36 -6.63
CA GLU A 111 25.70 24.79 -6.45
C GLU A 111 24.63 25.51 -5.61
N MET A 112 23.34 25.27 -5.88
CA MET A 112 22.24 25.89 -5.14
C MET A 112 22.18 25.43 -3.68
N LEU A 113 22.34 24.12 -3.44
CA LEU A 113 22.29 23.57 -2.09
C LEU A 113 23.50 23.99 -1.26
N GLN A 114 24.71 23.99 -1.84
CA GLN A 114 25.92 24.47 -1.18
C GLN A 114 25.84 25.94 -0.81
N GLN A 115 25.27 26.78 -1.69
CA GLN A 115 25.02 28.19 -1.37
C GLN A 115 24.07 28.32 -0.17
N ALA A 116 22.93 27.61 -0.20
CA ALA A 116 21.97 27.64 0.91
C ALA A 116 22.59 27.16 2.24
N ILE A 117 23.40 26.10 2.20
CA ILE A 117 24.15 25.60 3.38
C ILE A 117 25.14 26.67 3.90
N ALA A 118 25.87 27.34 3.02
CA ALA A 118 26.81 28.40 3.39
C ALA A 118 26.10 29.63 4.00
N GLU A 119 24.87 29.89 3.58
CA GLU A 119 23.98 30.92 4.14
C GLU A 119 23.30 30.47 5.45
N GLY A 120 23.53 29.23 5.91
CA GLY A 120 22.93 28.68 7.13
C GLY A 120 21.46 28.27 6.98
N ARG A 121 20.96 28.16 5.75
CA ARG A 121 19.56 27.79 5.46
C ARG A 121 19.36 26.28 5.62
N LYS A 122 18.25 25.88 6.24
CA LYS A 122 17.88 24.46 6.41
C LYS A 122 17.52 23.83 5.06
N ILE A 123 18.04 22.63 4.80
CA ILE A 123 17.63 21.79 3.67
C ILE A 123 16.73 20.68 4.21
N HIS A 124 15.45 20.71 3.81
CA HIS A 124 14.47 19.70 4.16
C HIS A 124 14.43 18.63 3.08
N PHE A 125 14.59 17.36 3.48
CA PHE A 125 14.43 16.20 2.61
C PHE A 125 13.69 15.08 3.34
N LEU A 126 13.02 14.22 2.57
CA LEU A 126 12.33 13.03 3.07
C LEU A 126 13.32 11.85 3.23
N PRO A 127 13.04 10.85 4.09
CA PRO A 127 13.88 9.66 4.22
C PRO A 127 14.07 8.95 2.86
N PRO A 128 15.30 8.79 2.35
CA PRO A 128 15.52 8.09 1.09
C PRO A 128 15.41 6.57 1.25
N TYR A 129 14.80 5.90 0.27
CA TYR A 129 14.71 4.43 0.23
C TYR A 129 15.59 3.78 -0.85
N ARG A 130 15.96 4.52 -1.92
CA ARG A 130 16.88 4.03 -2.96
C ARG A 130 18.32 4.40 -2.65
N TYR A 131 19.22 3.41 -2.71
CA TYR A 131 20.66 3.62 -2.48
C TYR A 131 21.27 4.72 -3.36
N ARG A 132 20.84 4.86 -4.62
CA ARG A 132 21.29 5.93 -5.51
C ARG A 132 20.97 7.32 -4.95
N ASN A 133 19.78 7.53 -4.41
CA ASN A 133 19.37 8.81 -3.83
C ASN A 133 20.06 9.03 -2.48
N MET A 134 20.35 7.97 -1.72
CA MET A 134 21.16 8.07 -0.50
C MET A 134 22.57 8.59 -0.79
N LEU A 135 23.26 8.01 -1.77
CA LEU A 135 24.60 8.45 -2.17
C LEU A 135 24.56 9.88 -2.75
N LEU A 136 23.56 10.20 -3.55
CA LEU A 136 23.39 11.56 -4.08
C LEU A 136 23.17 12.59 -2.95
N LEU A 137 22.37 12.28 -1.94
CA LEU A 137 22.19 13.17 -0.79
C LEU A 137 23.46 13.35 0.02
N GLU A 138 24.29 12.30 0.15
CA GLU A 138 25.60 12.42 0.75
C GLU A 138 26.50 13.39 -0.03
N ASP A 139 26.56 13.25 -1.36
CA ASP A 139 27.34 14.15 -2.22
C ASP A 139 26.83 15.62 -2.15
N LEU A 140 25.51 15.80 -2.07
CA LEU A 140 24.87 17.13 -2.08
C LEU A 140 24.95 17.83 -0.72
N LEU A 141 24.86 17.09 0.38
CA LEU A 141 24.68 17.64 1.74
C LEU A 141 25.86 17.37 2.68
N GLY A 142 26.79 16.48 2.30
CA GLY A 142 27.89 16.04 3.16
C GLY A 142 27.46 15.16 4.34
N ILE A 143 26.22 14.64 4.32
CA ILE A 143 25.68 13.75 5.36
C ILE A 143 25.90 12.32 4.92
N HIS A 144 26.74 11.57 5.65
CA HIS A 144 27.02 10.16 5.34
C HIS A 144 25.73 9.35 5.21
N HIS A 145 25.62 8.50 4.18
CA HIS A 145 24.38 7.83 3.78
C HIS A 145 23.69 7.03 4.91
N SER A 146 24.46 6.48 5.86
CA SER A 146 23.94 5.74 7.02
C SER A 146 23.23 6.62 8.06
N LEU A 147 23.51 7.92 8.07
CA LEU A 147 22.95 8.89 9.02
C LEU A 147 21.73 9.62 8.46
N LEU A 148 21.48 9.57 7.15
CA LEU A 148 20.43 10.36 6.47
C LEU A 148 19.05 10.29 7.15
N LYS A 149 18.65 9.11 7.66
CA LYS A 149 17.36 8.95 8.37
C LYS A 149 17.24 9.83 9.62
N GLN A 150 18.35 10.11 10.31
CA GLN A 150 18.38 10.96 11.50
C GLN A 150 18.27 12.45 11.16
N TYR A 151 18.63 12.82 9.93
CA TYR A 151 18.59 14.19 9.42
C TYR A 151 17.36 14.49 8.54
N ALA A 152 16.57 13.46 8.23
CA ALA A 152 15.32 13.63 7.49
C ALA A 152 14.37 14.56 8.25
N SER A 153 13.71 15.45 7.51
CA SER A 153 12.93 16.54 8.09
C SER A 153 11.57 16.04 8.56
N VAL A 154 11.38 15.96 9.89
CA VAL A 154 10.09 15.57 10.51
C VAL A 154 8.97 16.52 10.10
N GLU A 155 9.25 17.83 9.99
CA GLU A 155 8.24 18.82 9.58
C GLU A 155 7.78 18.58 8.14
N LEU A 156 8.72 18.19 7.26
CA LEU A 156 8.42 17.86 5.87
C LEU A 156 7.64 16.54 5.77
N ILE A 157 8.01 15.53 6.57
CA ILE A 157 7.26 14.28 6.67
C ILE A 157 5.81 14.57 7.05
N GLN A 158 5.59 15.35 8.12
CA GLN A 158 4.24 15.69 8.58
C GLN A 158 3.45 16.47 7.53
N ALA A 159 4.08 17.43 6.84
CA ALA A 159 3.43 18.19 5.78
C ALA A 159 3.04 17.31 4.58
N VAL A 160 3.94 16.45 4.12
CA VAL A 160 3.66 15.52 3.00
C VAL A 160 2.59 14.51 3.38
N VAL A 161 2.64 13.97 4.60
CA VAL A 161 1.59 13.07 5.11
C VAL A 161 0.24 13.78 5.13
N ALA A 162 0.16 15.00 5.67
CA ALA A 162 -1.11 15.72 5.72
C ALA A 162 -1.72 15.94 4.32
N LEU A 163 -0.90 16.25 3.32
CA LEU A 163 -1.36 16.48 1.94
C LEU A 163 -1.78 15.20 1.24
N ARG A 164 -0.94 14.16 1.25
CA ARG A 164 -1.21 12.88 0.56
C ARG A 164 -2.26 12.01 1.27
N SER A 165 -2.52 12.26 2.55
CA SER A 165 -3.53 11.49 3.29
C SER A 165 -4.95 11.73 2.78
N VAL A 166 -5.26 12.97 2.39
CA VAL A 166 -6.57 13.40 1.88
C VAL A 166 -6.50 13.45 0.36
N LYS A 167 -7.22 12.54 -0.30
CA LYS A 167 -7.16 12.38 -1.75
C LYS A 167 -8.03 13.45 -2.41
N GLU A 168 -7.46 14.18 -3.37
CA GLU A 168 -8.24 15.09 -4.21
C GLU A 168 -9.18 14.30 -5.14
N ALA A 169 -10.22 14.94 -5.66
CA ALA A 169 -11.18 14.29 -6.56
C ALA A 169 -10.51 13.63 -7.78
N CYS A 170 -9.50 14.27 -8.37
CA CYS A 170 -8.75 13.71 -9.50
C CYS A 170 -7.93 12.47 -9.10
N GLU A 171 -7.49 12.35 -7.85
CA GLU A 171 -6.78 11.17 -7.35
C GLU A 171 -7.75 10.01 -7.11
N ILE A 172 -8.93 10.31 -6.56
CA ILE A 172 -9.99 9.31 -6.34
C ILE A 172 -10.42 8.70 -7.68
N GLU A 173 -10.51 9.51 -8.75
CA GLU A 173 -10.77 9.01 -10.11
C GLU A 173 -9.69 8.05 -10.60
N GLU A 174 -8.41 8.37 -10.38
CA GLU A 174 -7.30 7.51 -10.79
C GLU A 174 -7.21 6.22 -9.96
N ILE A 175 -7.44 6.29 -8.65
CA ILE A 175 -7.56 5.10 -7.78
C ILE A 175 -8.73 4.24 -8.23
N THR A 176 -9.88 4.84 -8.60
CA THR A 176 -11.04 4.10 -9.13
C THR A 176 -10.68 3.35 -10.42
N LYS A 177 -9.90 3.97 -11.33
CA LYS A 177 -9.39 3.30 -12.53
C LYS A 177 -8.44 2.15 -12.18
N ALA A 178 -7.57 2.31 -11.19
CA ALA A 178 -6.72 1.22 -10.71
C ALA A 178 -7.56 0.06 -10.15
N CYS A 179 -8.59 0.37 -9.37
CA CYS A 179 -9.52 -0.62 -8.81
C CYS A 179 -10.24 -1.42 -9.89
N ASN A 180 -10.62 -0.78 -11.00
CA ASN A 180 -11.25 -1.45 -12.13
C ASN A 180 -10.31 -2.48 -12.80
N ILE A 181 -9.01 -2.18 -12.89
CA ILE A 181 -8.00 -3.14 -13.36
C ILE A 181 -7.89 -4.29 -12.35
N GLY A 182 -7.85 -3.98 -11.04
CA GLY A 182 -7.90 -4.97 -9.96
C GLY A 182 -9.11 -5.90 -10.08
N TYR A 183 -10.29 -5.39 -10.41
CA TYR A 183 -11.47 -6.22 -10.66
C TYR A 183 -11.25 -7.24 -11.78
N ASP A 184 -10.68 -6.81 -12.90
CA ASP A 184 -10.42 -7.70 -14.04
C ASP A 184 -9.33 -8.72 -13.70
N MET A 185 -8.31 -8.35 -12.91
CA MET A 185 -7.31 -9.27 -12.37
C MET A 185 -7.96 -10.36 -11.53
N HIS A 186 -8.73 -9.99 -10.51
CA HIS A 186 -9.32 -10.96 -9.57
C HIS A 186 -10.37 -11.85 -10.22
N THR A 187 -11.26 -11.29 -11.05
CA THR A 187 -12.26 -12.12 -11.74
C THR A 187 -11.63 -13.05 -12.78
N THR A 188 -10.48 -12.68 -13.36
CA THR A 188 -9.68 -13.59 -14.18
C THR A 188 -9.07 -14.71 -13.34
N ALA A 189 -8.53 -14.41 -12.16
CA ALA A 189 -8.01 -15.42 -11.25
C ALA A 189 -9.10 -16.43 -10.84
N MET A 190 -10.29 -15.96 -10.48
CA MET A 190 -11.43 -16.81 -10.12
C MET A 190 -11.83 -17.76 -11.26
N ARG A 191 -11.98 -17.24 -12.48
CA ARG A 191 -12.36 -18.04 -13.65
C ARG A 191 -11.34 -19.12 -13.99
N ASN A 192 -10.05 -18.88 -13.71
CA ASN A 192 -8.95 -19.80 -14.00
C ASN A 192 -8.53 -20.69 -12.82
N CYS A 193 -9.11 -20.48 -11.62
CA CYS A 193 -8.82 -21.28 -10.45
C CYS A 193 -9.44 -22.68 -10.57
N ARG A 194 -8.63 -23.68 -10.97
CA ARG A 194 -9.07 -25.07 -11.12
C ARG A 194 -8.00 -26.03 -10.63
N SER A 195 -8.42 -27.18 -10.09
CA SER A 195 -7.51 -28.25 -9.70
C SER A 195 -6.63 -28.69 -10.88
N GLY A 196 -5.33 -28.86 -10.63
CA GLY A 196 -4.34 -29.23 -11.64
C GLY A 196 -3.65 -28.04 -12.33
N ILE A 197 -4.16 -26.82 -12.14
CA ILE A 197 -3.50 -25.60 -12.63
C ILE A 197 -2.37 -25.21 -11.69
N LYS A 198 -1.23 -24.79 -12.25
CA LYS A 198 -0.10 -24.24 -11.48
C LYS A 198 -0.41 -22.79 -11.09
N GLU A 199 -0.19 -22.42 -9.83
CA GLU A 199 -0.40 -21.05 -9.32
C GLU A 199 0.26 -20.00 -10.25
N GLN A 200 1.49 -20.27 -10.70
CA GLN A 200 2.25 -19.42 -11.62
C GLN A 200 1.50 -19.06 -12.92
N TYR A 201 0.67 -19.96 -13.45
CA TYR A 201 -0.09 -19.68 -14.67
C TYR A 201 -1.07 -18.53 -14.43
N ILE A 202 -1.78 -18.58 -13.31
CA ILE A 202 -2.78 -17.56 -12.94
C ILE A 202 -2.08 -16.25 -12.58
N THR A 203 -0.96 -16.31 -11.84
CA THR A 203 -0.13 -15.13 -11.56
C THR A 203 0.27 -14.41 -12.85
N GLY A 204 0.78 -15.13 -13.85
CA GLY A 204 1.18 -14.53 -15.12
C GLY A 204 0.01 -13.89 -15.89
N LEU A 205 -1.20 -14.46 -15.81
CA LEU A 205 -2.40 -13.85 -16.41
C LEU A 205 -2.73 -12.50 -15.76
N ILE A 206 -2.75 -12.45 -14.42
CA ILE A 206 -3.17 -11.22 -13.72
C ILE A 206 -2.08 -10.14 -13.74
N GLU A 207 -0.80 -10.51 -13.71
CA GLU A 207 0.30 -9.56 -13.96
C GLU A 207 0.24 -9.00 -15.39
N GLY A 208 -0.10 -9.86 -16.36
CA GLY A 208 -0.34 -9.45 -17.74
C GLY A 208 -1.47 -8.42 -17.85
N ILE A 209 -2.57 -8.60 -17.11
CA ILE A 209 -3.70 -7.64 -17.07
C ILE A 209 -3.24 -6.29 -16.52
N ALA A 210 -2.52 -6.28 -15.39
CA ALA A 210 -1.98 -5.05 -14.81
C ALA A 210 -1.06 -4.32 -15.81
N ALA A 211 -0.20 -5.05 -16.52
CA ALA A 211 0.67 -4.50 -17.55
C ALA A 211 -0.05 -4.07 -18.84
N SER A 212 -1.25 -4.60 -19.11
CA SER A 212 -2.02 -4.32 -20.32
C SER A 212 -2.88 -3.06 -20.18
N TYR A 213 -3.38 -2.79 -18.98
CA TYR A 213 -4.29 -1.68 -18.70
C TYR A 213 -3.71 -0.61 -17.78
N GLY A 214 -2.62 -0.92 -17.05
CA GLY A 214 -1.92 -0.01 -16.16
C GLY A 214 -0.41 0.02 -16.43
N SER A 215 0.33 0.50 -15.43
CA SER A 215 1.78 0.48 -15.42
C SER A 215 2.25 -0.93 -15.07
N MET A 216 1.95 -1.41 -13.87
CA MET A 216 2.43 -2.69 -13.35
C MET A 216 1.50 -3.16 -12.23
N VAL A 217 1.80 -4.30 -11.61
CA VAL A 217 1.18 -4.63 -10.32
C VAL A 217 1.65 -3.63 -9.25
N SER A 218 0.77 -3.24 -8.33
CA SER A 218 1.09 -2.29 -7.25
C SER A 218 2.06 -2.87 -6.23
N PHE A 219 2.12 -4.20 -6.13
CA PHE A 219 3.08 -4.98 -5.33
C PHE A 219 3.24 -6.39 -5.93
N PRO A 220 4.27 -7.16 -5.55
CA PRO A 220 4.43 -8.52 -6.03
C PRO A 220 3.23 -9.40 -5.64
N VAL A 221 2.58 -9.99 -6.63
CA VAL A 221 1.38 -10.82 -6.46
C VAL A 221 1.59 -11.88 -5.38
N ILE A 222 0.56 -12.09 -4.56
CA ILE A 222 0.45 -13.19 -3.62
C ILE A 222 -0.72 -14.06 -4.08
N LEU A 223 -0.40 -15.19 -4.71
CA LEU A 223 -1.40 -16.14 -5.19
C LEU A 223 -0.98 -17.54 -4.77
N SER A 224 -1.71 -18.12 -3.82
CA SER A 224 -1.38 -19.45 -3.31
C SER A 224 -2.57 -20.19 -2.70
N GLN A 225 -2.50 -21.53 -2.77
CA GLN A 225 -3.37 -22.40 -1.98
C GLN A 225 -2.94 -22.59 -0.52
N ASN A 226 -1.76 -22.08 -0.16
CA ASN A 226 -1.26 -22.02 1.22
C ASN A 226 -1.57 -20.64 1.80
N GLY A 227 -2.87 -20.32 1.89
CA GLY A 227 -3.37 -19.01 2.29
C GLY A 227 -2.98 -18.56 3.70
N GLU A 228 -2.45 -19.46 4.53
CA GLU A 228 -1.88 -19.15 5.85
C GLU A 228 -0.54 -18.41 5.79
N THR A 229 0.13 -18.36 4.63
CA THR A 229 1.37 -17.60 4.44
C THR A 229 1.06 -16.22 3.86
N LEU A 230 1.11 -15.18 4.70
CA LEU A 230 0.61 -13.83 4.36
C LEU A 230 1.25 -13.22 3.10
N HIS A 231 2.59 -13.28 2.96
CA HIS A 231 3.31 -12.75 1.80
C HIS A 231 4.00 -13.89 1.03
N ASN A 232 3.21 -14.76 0.40
CA ASN A 232 3.73 -15.89 -0.37
C ASN A 232 3.94 -15.53 -1.85
N HIS A 233 5.21 -15.31 -2.24
CA HIS A 233 5.61 -15.07 -3.64
C HIS A 233 6.04 -16.34 -4.38
N ASN A 234 5.89 -17.53 -3.77
CA ASN A 234 6.21 -18.80 -4.42
C ASN A 234 4.96 -19.38 -5.08
N HIS A 235 4.86 -19.22 -6.40
CA HIS A 235 3.75 -19.73 -7.20
C HIS A 235 4.04 -21.10 -7.85
N SER A 236 4.92 -21.90 -7.25
CA SER A 236 5.34 -23.19 -7.81
C SER A 236 4.31 -24.31 -7.65
N GLN A 237 3.31 -24.16 -6.76
CA GLN A 237 2.41 -25.25 -6.42
C GLN A 237 1.35 -25.48 -7.48
N ILE A 238 0.83 -26.71 -7.51
CA ILE A 238 -0.32 -27.11 -8.32
C ILE A 238 -1.55 -27.04 -7.43
N LEU A 239 -2.57 -26.29 -7.83
CA LEU A 239 -3.83 -26.17 -7.10
C LEU A 239 -4.49 -27.55 -6.95
N GLN A 240 -4.88 -27.89 -5.72
CA GLN A 240 -5.43 -29.21 -5.40
C GLN A 240 -6.91 -29.13 -5.03
N LYS A 241 -7.65 -30.19 -5.40
CA LYS A 241 -9.03 -30.42 -4.96
C LYS A 241 -9.16 -30.30 -3.44
N GLY A 242 -10.22 -29.63 -2.98
CA GLY A 242 -10.51 -29.40 -1.56
C GLY A 242 -9.74 -28.26 -0.91
N ARG A 243 -8.76 -27.65 -1.61
CA ARG A 243 -8.06 -26.44 -1.15
C ARG A 243 -8.83 -25.18 -1.56
N MET A 244 -8.43 -24.06 -0.99
CA MET A 244 -8.81 -22.72 -1.46
C MET A 244 -7.57 -22.04 -2.02
N MET A 245 -7.75 -21.11 -2.95
CA MET A 245 -6.71 -20.23 -3.46
C MET A 245 -6.98 -18.82 -2.92
N LEU A 246 -6.02 -18.28 -2.19
CA LEU A 246 -5.98 -16.87 -1.83
C LEU A 246 -5.22 -16.13 -2.93
N THR A 247 -5.82 -15.08 -3.47
CA THR A 247 -5.22 -14.15 -4.42
C THR A 247 -5.27 -12.77 -3.80
N ASP A 248 -4.11 -12.20 -3.59
CA ASP A 248 -3.87 -10.86 -3.10
C ASP A 248 -2.99 -10.16 -4.15
N ALA A 249 -3.58 -9.15 -4.78
CA ALA A 249 -3.03 -8.49 -5.96
C ALA A 249 -3.76 -7.18 -6.23
N GLY A 250 -2.98 -6.18 -6.63
CA GLY A 250 -3.49 -4.91 -7.11
C GLY A 250 -2.73 -4.41 -8.34
N ALA A 251 -3.32 -3.41 -9.01
CA ALA A 251 -2.73 -2.72 -10.14
C ALA A 251 -2.23 -1.33 -9.74
N GLU A 252 -1.07 -0.94 -10.27
CA GLU A 252 -0.64 0.45 -10.38
C GLU A 252 -1.05 0.96 -11.78
N ASN A 253 -1.90 1.98 -11.83
CA ASN A 253 -2.37 2.54 -13.10
C ASN A 253 -1.29 3.40 -13.79
N ASN A 254 -1.57 3.94 -14.98
CA ASN A 254 -0.61 4.77 -15.73
C ASN A 254 -0.31 6.15 -15.11
N MET A 255 -1.08 6.53 -14.09
CA MET A 255 -0.86 7.71 -13.24
C MET A 255 -0.19 7.34 -11.91
N ASN A 256 0.24 6.09 -11.75
CA ASN A 256 0.89 5.50 -10.58
C ASN A 256 0.02 5.38 -9.32
N TYR A 257 -1.30 5.49 -9.45
CA TYR A 257 -2.22 5.21 -8.34
C TYR A 257 -2.49 3.71 -8.24
N CYS A 258 -2.53 3.21 -7.01
CA CYS A 258 -2.65 1.79 -6.70
C CYS A 258 -4.12 1.39 -6.44
N SER A 259 -4.35 0.09 -6.60
CA SER A 259 -5.42 -0.66 -5.95
C SER A 259 -4.79 -1.74 -5.09
N ASP A 260 -5.56 -2.26 -4.13
CA ASP A 260 -5.20 -3.40 -3.31
C ASP A 260 -6.43 -4.26 -3.01
N PHE A 261 -6.36 -5.54 -3.35
CA PHE A 261 -7.49 -6.44 -3.19
C PHE A 261 -7.00 -7.84 -2.90
N THR A 262 -7.73 -8.49 -2.00
CA THR A 262 -7.58 -9.91 -1.69
C THR A 262 -8.91 -10.62 -1.84
N ARG A 263 -8.89 -11.77 -2.52
CA ARG A 263 -10.01 -12.72 -2.60
C ARG A 263 -9.54 -14.13 -2.36
N THR A 264 -10.35 -14.89 -1.64
CA THR A 264 -10.11 -16.32 -1.42
C THR A 264 -11.26 -17.12 -2.03
N VAL A 265 -10.95 -18.11 -2.87
CA VAL A 265 -11.94 -18.92 -3.59
C VAL A 265 -11.64 -20.43 -3.53
N PRO A 266 -12.64 -21.31 -3.57
CA PRO A 266 -12.42 -22.76 -3.54
C PRO A 266 -11.86 -23.23 -4.88
N VAL A 267 -10.80 -24.04 -4.87
CA VAL A 267 -10.16 -24.56 -6.10
C VAL A 267 -11.13 -25.38 -6.97
N ASP A 268 -12.16 -25.95 -6.34
CA ASP A 268 -13.18 -26.77 -7.01
C ASP A 268 -14.41 -26.00 -7.48
N GLY A 269 -14.42 -24.67 -7.32
CA GLY A 269 -15.56 -23.81 -7.67
C GLY A 269 -16.73 -23.86 -6.70
N LYS A 270 -16.70 -24.72 -5.66
CA LYS A 270 -17.73 -24.79 -4.62
C LYS A 270 -17.12 -24.87 -3.22
N PHE A 271 -17.68 -24.12 -2.29
CA PHE A 271 -17.21 -24.16 -0.91
C PHE A 271 -17.76 -25.41 -0.19
N SER A 272 -16.89 -26.12 0.50
CA SER A 272 -17.31 -27.13 1.49
C SER A 272 -17.95 -26.46 2.72
N ALA A 273 -18.73 -27.20 3.51
CA ALA A 273 -19.35 -26.66 4.73
C ALA A 273 -18.31 -25.99 5.65
N ARG A 274 -17.18 -26.66 5.88
CA ARG A 274 -16.07 -26.14 6.70
C ARG A 274 -15.46 -24.85 6.15
N GLN A 275 -15.37 -24.72 4.83
CA GLN A 275 -14.90 -23.47 4.20
C GLN A 275 -15.95 -22.37 4.33
N LYS A 276 -17.24 -22.67 4.11
CA LYS A 276 -18.35 -21.71 4.27
C LYS A 276 -18.40 -21.14 5.68
N ASP A 277 -18.17 -21.96 6.71
CA ASP A 277 -18.20 -21.52 8.11
C ASP A 277 -17.18 -20.41 8.38
N ILE A 278 -15.91 -20.60 8.01
CA ILE A 278 -14.87 -19.59 8.21
C ILE A 278 -15.03 -18.42 7.24
N TYR A 279 -15.35 -18.70 5.98
CA TYR A 279 -15.53 -17.66 4.95
C TYR A 279 -16.60 -16.65 5.36
N ASN A 280 -17.75 -17.12 5.85
CA ASN A 280 -18.82 -16.26 6.33
C ASN A 280 -18.43 -15.45 7.57
N ILE A 281 -17.50 -15.93 8.42
CA ILE A 281 -16.95 -15.12 9.51
C ILE A 281 -16.17 -13.94 8.91
N VAL A 282 -15.29 -14.20 7.94
CA VAL A 282 -14.47 -13.14 7.31
C VAL A 282 -15.33 -12.15 6.52
N VAL A 283 -16.38 -12.60 5.82
CA VAL A 283 -17.38 -11.71 5.19
C VAL A 283 -18.04 -10.80 6.21
N ARG A 284 -18.42 -11.32 7.40
CA ARG A 284 -18.98 -10.48 8.47
C ARG A 284 -17.96 -9.50 9.03
N CYS A 285 -16.69 -9.89 9.13
CA CYS A 285 -15.61 -9.00 9.55
C CYS A 285 -15.45 -7.82 8.59
N ASN A 286 -15.36 -8.09 7.29
CA ASN A 286 -15.20 -7.05 6.24
C ASN A 286 -16.42 -6.11 6.24
N ASN A 287 -17.64 -6.66 6.21
CA ASN A 287 -18.85 -5.83 6.28
C ASN A 287 -18.94 -5.02 7.58
N LYS A 288 -18.39 -5.51 8.71
CA LYS A 288 -18.36 -4.75 9.97
C LYS A 288 -17.41 -3.56 9.90
N ALA A 289 -16.25 -3.71 9.25
CA ALA A 289 -15.33 -2.60 9.05
C ALA A 289 -15.99 -1.49 8.23
N LEU A 290 -16.70 -1.83 7.14
CA LEU A 290 -17.46 -0.87 6.32
C LEU A 290 -18.59 -0.17 7.12
N GLU A 291 -19.29 -0.89 7.99
CA GLU A 291 -20.34 -0.32 8.85
C GLU A 291 -19.81 0.74 9.83
N LEU A 292 -18.60 0.51 10.35
CA LEU A 292 -18.00 1.36 11.38
C LEU A 292 -17.17 2.51 10.81
N SER A 293 -16.56 2.32 9.64
CA SER A 293 -15.63 3.27 9.02
C SER A 293 -16.35 4.55 8.60
N ARG A 294 -16.05 5.65 9.30
CA ARG A 294 -16.61 6.97 9.08
C ARG A 294 -15.71 8.05 9.69
N PRO A 295 -15.86 9.33 9.29
CA PRO A 295 -15.11 10.42 9.87
C PRO A 295 -15.17 10.45 11.40
N GLY A 296 -14.02 10.73 12.01
CA GLY A 296 -13.88 10.85 13.45
C GLY A 296 -13.77 9.52 14.19
N VAL A 297 -13.97 8.35 13.59
CA VAL A 297 -13.70 7.06 14.25
C VAL A 297 -12.22 6.70 14.11
N THR A 298 -11.58 6.19 15.16
CA THR A 298 -10.20 5.70 15.05
C THR A 298 -10.19 4.35 14.32
N TYR A 299 -9.31 4.18 13.33
CA TYR A 299 -9.27 2.89 12.63
C TYR A 299 -8.79 1.75 13.54
N LEU A 300 -8.08 2.09 14.62
CA LEU A 300 -7.76 1.15 15.70
C LEU A 300 -9.02 0.61 16.39
N SER A 301 -10.05 1.43 16.65
CA SER A 301 -11.30 0.91 17.23
C SER A 301 -12.05 0.02 16.25
N VAL A 302 -12.01 0.35 14.96
CA VAL A 302 -12.59 -0.51 13.90
C VAL A 302 -11.89 -1.87 13.88
N HIS A 303 -10.55 -1.89 13.89
CA HIS A 303 -9.76 -3.12 13.99
C HIS A 303 -10.18 -3.99 15.19
N LEU A 304 -10.28 -3.40 16.38
CA LEU A 304 -10.65 -4.15 17.58
C LEU A 304 -12.08 -4.69 17.52
N ASP A 305 -13.04 -3.93 16.97
CA ASP A 305 -14.41 -4.41 16.80
C ASP A 305 -14.53 -5.51 15.75
N VAL A 306 -13.75 -5.44 14.67
CA VAL A 306 -13.62 -6.53 13.69
C VAL A 306 -13.01 -7.78 14.34
N CYS A 307 -11.98 -7.64 15.17
CA CYS A 307 -11.42 -8.76 15.93
C CYS A 307 -12.43 -9.40 16.88
N LYS A 308 -13.39 -8.64 17.43
CA LYS A 308 -14.50 -9.19 18.23
C LYS A 308 -15.48 -9.99 17.38
N VAL A 309 -15.80 -9.54 16.15
CA VAL A 309 -16.63 -10.32 15.21
C VAL A 309 -15.95 -11.63 14.84
N LEU A 310 -14.64 -11.60 14.56
CA LEU A 310 -13.84 -12.79 14.31
C LEU A 310 -13.88 -13.75 15.51
N ALA A 311 -13.57 -13.25 16.71
CA ALA A 311 -13.53 -14.05 17.92
C ALA A 311 -14.89 -14.65 18.29
N GLN A 312 -15.99 -13.91 18.11
CA GLN A 312 -17.34 -14.42 18.30
C GLN A 312 -17.66 -15.55 17.31
N GLY A 313 -17.35 -15.36 16.03
CA GLY A 313 -17.56 -16.41 15.01
C GLY A 313 -16.76 -17.68 15.30
N LEU A 314 -15.50 -17.54 15.71
CA LEU A 314 -14.66 -18.69 16.09
C LEU A 314 -15.15 -19.35 17.38
N LYS A 315 -15.73 -18.59 18.30
CA LYS A 315 -16.38 -19.13 19.51
C LYS A 315 -17.62 -19.95 19.17
N ASP A 316 -18.44 -19.49 18.23
CA ASP A 316 -19.64 -20.22 17.78
C ASP A 316 -19.28 -21.57 17.13
N LEU A 317 -18.11 -21.66 16.49
CA LEU A 317 -17.56 -22.92 15.95
C LEU A 317 -16.82 -23.78 16.99
N GLY A 318 -16.71 -23.29 18.23
CA GLY A 318 -16.00 -23.95 19.33
C GLY A 318 -14.48 -23.92 19.23
N LEU A 319 -13.90 -23.09 18.35
CA LEU A 319 -12.46 -22.86 18.22
C LEU A 319 -11.94 -21.89 19.30
N MET A 320 -12.77 -20.94 19.69
CA MET A 320 -12.57 -20.07 20.85
C MET A 320 -13.63 -20.32 21.93
N LYS A 321 -13.43 -19.76 23.12
CA LYS A 321 -14.32 -19.85 24.30
C LYS A 321 -14.12 -18.64 25.21
N GLY A 322 -14.89 -18.55 26.29
CA GLY A 322 -14.80 -17.44 27.25
C GLY A 322 -15.51 -16.16 26.77
N ASP A 323 -15.22 -15.02 27.42
CA ASP A 323 -15.74 -13.71 27.01
C ASP A 323 -14.96 -13.15 25.82
N VAL A 324 -15.67 -12.59 24.84
CA VAL A 324 -15.07 -12.11 23.59
C VAL A 324 -14.28 -10.81 23.79
N ASN A 325 -14.76 -9.91 24.64
CA ASN A 325 -14.06 -8.65 24.88
C ASN A 325 -12.75 -8.90 25.62
N GLU A 326 -12.77 -9.78 26.63
CA GLU A 326 -11.58 -10.20 27.36
C GLU A 326 -10.58 -10.92 26.43
N ALA A 327 -11.04 -11.81 25.56
CA ALA A 327 -10.18 -12.52 24.61
C ALA A 327 -9.47 -11.56 23.64
N VAL A 328 -10.18 -10.56 23.11
CA VAL A 328 -9.60 -9.57 22.19
C VAL A 328 -8.62 -8.66 22.93
N ALA A 329 -8.99 -8.15 24.12
CA ALA A 329 -8.11 -7.32 24.94
C ALA A 329 -6.81 -8.05 25.34
N ALA A 330 -6.90 -9.36 25.60
CA ALA A 330 -5.75 -10.20 25.89
C ALA A 330 -4.86 -10.51 24.66
N GLY A 331 -5.36 -10.26 23.44
CA GLY A 331 -4.64 -10.57 22.19
C GLY A 331 -4.85 -11.99 21.66
N ALA A 332 -5.80 -12.76 22.20
CA ALA A 332 -6.00 -14.17 21.81
C ALA A 332 -6.44 -14.32 20.34
N HIS A 333 -7.14 -13.33 19.79
CA HIS A 333 -7.55 -13.27 18.38
C HIS A 333 -6.36 -13.31 17.41
N ALA A 334 -5.18 -12.85 17.84
CA ALA A 334 -3.99 -12.75 16.99
C ALA A 334 -3.42 -14.12 16.57
N LEU A 335 -3.87 -15.23 17.19
CA LEU A 335 -3.59 -16.57 16.67
C LEU A 335 -4.17 -16.76 15.25
N PHE A 336 -5.31 -16.11 14.97
CA PHE A 336 -6.07 -16.25 13.73
C PHE A 336 -5.98 -15.02 12.82
N MET A 337 -5.71 -13.83 13.34
CA MET A 337 -5.47 -12.61 12.55
C MET A 337 -4.25 -11.87 13.09
N PRO A 338 -3.03 -12.23 12.67
CA PRO A 338 -1.78 -11.67 13.21
C PRO A 338 -1.37 -10.32 12.57
N HIS A 339 -2.12 -9.85 11.58
CA HIS A 339 -1.88 -8.58 10.87
C HIS A 339 -2.93 -7.52 11.25
N GLY A 340 -2.69 -6.26 10.84
CA GLY A 340 -3.62 -5.15 11.02
C GLY A 340 -4.85 -5.25 10.12
N LEU A 341 -5.91 -4.50 10.43
CA LEU A 341 -7.13 -4.48 9.60
C LEU A 341 -6.92 -3.81 8.23
N GLY A 342 -5.93 -2.94 8.11
CA GLY A 342 -5.63 -2.24 6.88
C GLY A 342 -4.68 -1.07 7.06
N HIS A 343 -4.45 -0.37 5.97
CA HIS A 343 -3.48 0.72 5.83
C HIS A 343 -3.99 1.80 4.87
N MET A 344 -3.30 2.94 4.84
CA MET A 344 -3.55 3.97 3.82
C MET A 344 -3.15 3.46 2.44
N MET A 345 -3.89 3.87 1.39
CA MET A 345 -3.57 3.56 0.00
C MET A 345 -3.64 4.82 -0.87
N GLY A 346 -2.78 4.92 -1.90
CA GLY A 346 -2.73 6.04 -2.83
C GLY A 346 -1.74 5.81 -3.97
N LEU A 347 -0.65 6.61 -3.98
CA LEU A 347 0.45 6.45 -4.95
C LEU A 347 1.37 5.26 -4.59
N ASP A 348 1.32 4.82 -3.33
CA ASP A 348 1.89 3.54 -2.90
C ASP A 348 0.76 2.67 -2.32
N VAL A 349 0.94 1.34 -2.39
CA VAL A 349 -0.02 0.36 -1.83
C VAL A 349 -0.17 0.55 -0.31
N HIS A 350 0.95 0.53 0.41
CA HIS A 350 1.04 1.04 1.77
C HIS A 350 1.48 2.52 1.69
N ASP A 351 0.51 3.40 1.47
CA ASP A 351 0.76 4.81 1.17
C ASP A 351 1.62 5.48 2.25
N MET A 352 2.76 6.04 1.83
CA MET A 352 3.71 6.77 2.68
C MET A 352 4.40 5.95 3.79
N GLU A 353 4.38 4.60 3.76
CA GLU A 353 4.98 3.78 4.82
C GLU A 353 6.46 4.11 5.08
N ASP A 354 7.20 4.47 4.03
CA ASP A 354 8.61 4.86 4.09
C ASP A 354 8.87 6.17 4.88
N LEU A 355 7.84 7.00 5.06
CA LEU A 355 7.91 8.20 5.89
C LEU A 355 7.78 7.90 7.39
N GLY A 356 7.40 6.68 7.75
CA GLY A 356 7.31 6.20 9.12
C GLY A 356 5.88 6.07 9.62
N GLN A 357 5.51 4.86 10.02
CA GLN A 357 4.19 4.48 10.51
C GLN A 357 3.66 5.41 11.62
N ILE A 358 4.53 5.90 12.50
CA ILE A 358 4.15 6.80 13.62
C ILE A 358 3.56 8.14 13.16
N TYR A 359 3.88 8.59 11.93
CA TYR A 359 3.38 9.83 11.35
C TYR A 359 2.19 9.61 10.44
N VAL A 360 2.16 8.47 9.74
CA VAL A 360 1.12 8.13 8.75
C VAL A 360 -0.11 7.55 9.42
N GLY A 361 0.08 6.47 10.17
CA GLY A 361 -1.00 5.68 10.74
C GLY A 361 -1.45 6.12 12.12
N TYR A 362 -0.66 6.95 12.80
CA TYR A 362 -0.82 7.28 14.21
C TYR A 362 -0.66 8.78 14.43
N ASP A 363 -1.10 9.25 15.59
CA ASP A 363 -1.10 10.66 15.96
C ASP A 363 -0.97 10.82 17.49
N ALA A 364 -1.23 12.01 18.03
CA ALA A 364 -1.15 12.24 19.47
C ALA A 364 -2.17 11.40 20.28
N GLU A 365 -3.28 10.98 19.68
CA GLU A 365 -4.33 10.21 20.33
C GLU A 365 -4.03 8.71 20.34
N THR A 366 -3.56 8.16 19.22
CA THR A 366 -3.26 6.73 19.10
C THR A 366 -1.79 6.47 18.87
N ARG A 367 -1.27 5.40 19.49
CA ARG A 367 0.14 4.99 19.35
C ARG A 367 0.24 3.48 19.09
N PRO A 368 1.29 3.03 18.38
CA PRO A 368 1.58 1.61 18.24
C PRO A 368 1.73 0.96 19.62
N VAL A 369 1.23 -0.27 19.76
CA VAL A 369 1.35 -1.08 20.98
C VAL A 369 2.24 -2.29 20.74
N ASN A 370 2.87 -2.80 21.80
CA ASN A 370 3.74 -3.98 21.73
C ASN A 370 2.99 -5.27 22.13
N GLN A 371 1.84 -5.52 21.49
CA GLN A 371 1.06 -6.75 21.64
C GLN A 371 0.98 -7.43 20.27
N PHE A 372 1.38 -8.71 20.17
CA PHE A 372 1.35 -9.46 18.92
C PHE A 372 -0.06 -9.44 18.29
N GLY A 373 -0.14 -9.30 16.97
CA GLY A 373 -1.39 -8.99 16.25
C GLY A 373 -1.60 -7.48 16.16
N THR A 374 -1.94 -6.83 17.28
CA THR A 374 -2.25 -5.40 17.29
C THR A 374 -1.04 -4.51 16.98
N SER A 375 0.18 -4.98 17.24
CA SER A 375 1.43 -4.30 16.83
C SER A 375 1.58 -4.18 15.32
N SER A 376 0.85 -4.99 14.55
CA SER A 376 0.85 -4.98 13.08
C SER A 376 -0.15 -3.98 12.49
N VAL A 377 -0.93 -3.27 13.32
CA VAL A 377 -1.90 -2.26 12.85
C VAL A 377 -1.16 -1.09 12.22
N ARG A 378 -1.37 -0.87 10.91
CA ARG A 378 -0.70 0.18 10.13
C ARG A 378 -1.42 1.51 10.19
N MET A 379 -2.73 1.50 10.37
CA MET A 379 -3.58 2.69 10.50
C MET A 379 -4.40 2.61 11.79
N GLY A 380 -4.18 3.55 12.70
CA GLY A 380 -4.80 3.61 14.02
C GLY A 380 -5.45 4.95 14.36
N ARG A 381 -5.09 6.05 13.67
CA ARG A 381 -5.64 7.39 13.90
C ARG A 381 -7.08 7.55 13.39
N ARG A 382 -7.68 8.71 13.68
CA ARG A 382 -9.04 9.03 13.21
C ARG A 382 -9.09 9.05 11.69
N LEU A 383 -10.18 8.50 11.16
CA LEU A 383 -10.53 8.60 9.75
C LEU A 383 -11.04 10.01 9.45
N GLU A 384 -10.67 10.53 8.29
CA GLU A 384 -11.10 11.84 7.80
C GLU A 384 -11.66 11.70 6.37
N PRO A 385 -12.61 12.55 5.96
CA PRO A 385 -13.08 12.56 4.58
C PRO A 385 -11.92 12.68 3.59
N GLY A 386 -11.99 11.90 2.51
CA GLY A 386 -10.94 11.84 1.50
C GLY A 386 -9.80 10.86 1.83
N PHE A 387 -9.76 10.25 3.02
CA PHE A 387 -8.83 9.13 3.25
C PHE A 387 -9.24 7.92 2.43
N VAL A 388 -8.24 7.23 1.89
CA VAL A 388 -8.41 5.91 1.27
C VAL A 388 -7.62 4.90 2.08
N VAL A 389 -8.31 3.86 2.55
CA VAL A 389 -7.75 2.78 3.38
C VAL A 389 -8.20 1.42 2.88
N THR A 390 -7.40 0.38 3.13
CA THR A 390 -7.80 -1.01 2.90
C THR A 390 -8.63 -1.54 4.08
N ASP A 391 -9.58 -2.42 3.80
CA ASP A 391 -10.34 -3.22 4.76
C ASP A 391 -10.09 -4.71 4.48
N GLU A 392 -9.11 -5.30 5.15
CA GLU A 392 -8.51 -6.59 4.77
C GLU A 392 -8.59 -7.70 5.84
N PRO A 393 -9.71 -7.92 6.55
CA PRO A 393 -9.76 -8.93 7.59
C PRO A 393 -9.44 -10.33 7.07
N GLY A 394 -8.78 -11.12 7.91
CA GLY A 394 -8.43 -12.49 7.61
C GLY A 394 -8.57 -13.44 8.79
N CYS A 395 -8.65 -14.72 8.46
CA CYS A 395 -8.63 -15.83 9.43
C CYS A 395 -7.70 -16.92 8.89
N TYR A 396 -6.59 -17.14 9.60
CA TYR A 396 -5.53 -18.07 9.21
C TYR A 396 -5.32 -19.13 10.27
N PHE A 397 -4.98 -20.33 9.83
CA PHE A 397 -4.58 -21.43 10.70
C PHE A 397 -3.12 -21.76 10.40
N ILE A 398 -2.22 -20.97 10.99
CA ILE A 398 -0.76 -21.08 10.78
C ILE A 398 -0.23 -22.21 11.69
N PRO A 399 0.16 -23.38 11.15
CA PRO A 399 0.47 -24.55 11.99
C PRO A 399 1.58 -24.29 13.02
N ALA A 400 2.67 -23.63 12.59
CA ALA A 400 3.80 -23.31 13.46
C ALA A 400 3.43 -22.35 14.60
N LEU A 401 2.53 -21.40 14.36
CA LEU A 401 2.07 -20.46 15.38
C LEU A 401 1.15 -21.16 16.39
N ILE A 402 0.25 -22.01 15.90
CA ILE A 402 -0.63 -22.85 16.72
C ILE A 402 0.19 -23.74 17.65
N ASP A 403 1.20 -24.43 17.12
CA ASP A 403 2.08 -25.31 17.91
C ASP A 403 2.84 -24.53 18.98
N GLN A 404 3.46 -23.41 18.60
CA GLN A 404 4.19 -22.57 19.54
C GLN A 404 3.31 -22.06 20.68
N TRP A 405 2.11 -21.56 20.37
CA TRP A 405 1.21 -21.02 21.39
C TRP A 405 0.64 -22.11 22.30
N ARG A 406 0.34 -23.29 21.74
CA ARG A 406 -0.13 -24.46 22.50
C ARG A 406 0.94 -24.93 23.48
N GLU A 407 2.19 -25.04 23.04
CA GLU A 407 3.34 -25.44 23.86
C GLU A 407 3.57 -24.45 25.02
N LYS A 408 3.55 -23.14 24.71
CA LYS A 408 3.69 -22.07 25.72
C LYS A 408 2.45 -21.91 26.61
N GLY A 409 1.34 -22.55 26.24
CA GLY A 409 0.06 -22.47 26.92
C GLY A 409 -0.55 -21.07 26.96
N MET A 410 -0.36 -20.29 25.89
CA MET A 410 -0.90 -18.94 25.76
C MET A 410 -2.44 -18.98 25.66
N HIS A 411 -3.13 -18.09 26.37
CA HIS A 411 -4.57 -17.86 26.24
C HIS A 411 -5.47 -19.11 26.30
N LYS A 412 -5.11 -20.13 27.11
CA LYS A 412 -5.86 -21.40 27.23
C LYS A 412 -7.31 -21.24 27.72
N GLU A 413 -7.59 -20.14 28.39
CA GLU A 413 -8.91 -19.70 28.85
C GLU A 413 -9.80 -19.26 27.68
N PHE A 414 -9.21 -18.79 26.56
CA PHE A 414 -9.93 -18.31 25.38
C PHE A 414 -9.81 -19.24 24.16
N LEU A 415 -8.78 -20.10 24.09
CA LEU A 415 -8.48 -20.95 22.93
C LEU A 415 -8.80 -22.42 23.21
N ASN A 416 -9.52 -23.06 22.30
CA ASN A 416 -9.76 -24.50 22.33
C ASN A 416 -8.76 -25.24 21.44
N TYR A 417 -7.53 -25.44 21.94
CA TYR A 417 -6.45 -26.03 21.16
C TYR A 417 -6.77 -27.41 20.57
N ASP A 418 -7.57 -28.24 21.25
CA ASP A 418 -7.92 -29.56 20.74
C ASP A 418 -8.80 -29.46 19.50
N LYS A 419 -9.71 -28.47 19.45
CA LYS A 419 -10.51 -28.18 18.25
C LYS A 419 -9.69 -27.45 17.18
N ILE A 420 -8.82 -26.52 17.57
CA ILE A 420 -7.94 -25.78 16.65
C ILE A 420 -6.97 -26.73 15.92
N GLU A 421 -6.49 -27.78 16.59
CA GLU A 421 -5.61 -28.79 16.01
C GLU A 421 -6.22 -29.40 14.72
N THR A 422 -7.54 -29.60 14.70
CA THR A 422 -8.25 -30.14 13.53
C THR A 422 -8.36 -29.15 12.38
N TYR A 423 -7.83 -27.93 12.53
CA TYR A 423 -7.85 -26.88 11.53
C TYR A 423 -6.50 -26.54 10.89
N LYS A 424 -5.40 -27.19 11.28
CA LYS A 424 -4.06 -26.91 10.73
C LYS A 424 -3.93 -27.13 9.22
N ASP A 425 -4.80 -27.94 8.62
CA ASP A 425 -4.87 -28.17 7.18
C ASP A 425 -5.72 -27.14 6.43
N PHE A 426 -6.38 -26.19 7.11
CA PHE A 426 -7.34 -25.28 6.50
C PHE A 426 -6.69 -24.25 5.58
N GLY A 427 -5.50 -23.78 5.94
CA GLY A 427 -4.86 -22.62 5.34
C GLY A 427 -5.41 -21.31 5.90
N GLY A 428 -5.82 -20.38 5.04
CA GLY A 428 -6.34 -19.09 5.46
C GLY A 428 -7.27 -18.44 4.44
N ILE A 429 -8.07 -17.50 4.93
CA ILE A 429 -8.98 -16.68 4.13
C ILE A 429 -8.68 -15.23 4.47
N ARG A 430 -8.54 -14.39 3.44
CA ARG A 430 -8.59 -12.92 3.53
C ARG A 430 -9.54 -12.39 2.47
N LEU A 431 -10.27 -11.35 2.83
CA LEU A 431 -11.11 -10.57 1.93
C LEU A 431 -10.75 -9.12 2.15
N GLU A 432 -10.38 -8.44 1.07
CA GLU A 432 -9.89 -7.06 1.14
C GLU A 432 -10.53 -6.16 0.11
N ASP A 433 -11.02 -5.02 0.56
CA ASP A 433 -11.58 -3.98 -0.29
C ASP A 433 -10.90 -2.63 -0.05
N ASP A 434 -10.79 -1.85 -1.11
CA ASP A 434 -10.36 -0.45 -1.07
C ASP A 434 -11.52 0.48 -0.70
N VAL A 435 -11.34 1.27 0.36
CA VAL A 435 -12.40 2.07 0.99
C VAL A 435 -12.06 3.55 0.99
N LEU A 436 -12.94 4.38 0.43
CA LEU A 436 -12.91 5.84 0.55
C LEU A 436 -13.79 6.29 1.71
N ILE A 437 -13.20 7.05 2.63
CA ILE A 437 -13.95 7.75 3.68
C ILE A 437 -14.64 8.99 3.08
N THR A 438 -15.94 9.09 3.28
CA THR A 438 -16.78 10.21 2.81
C THR A 438 -17.18 11.10 4.00
N GLU A 439 -17.88 12.20 3.77
CA GLU A 439 -18.34 13.10 4.83
C GLU A 439 -19.24 12.44 5.89
N GLU A 440 -19.97 11.38 5.53
CA GLU A 440 -20.98 10.76 6.40
C GLU A 440 -20.67 9.28 6.73
N GLY A 441 -19.63 8.71 6.14
CA GLY A 441 -19.35 7.27 6.23
C GLY A 441 -18.16 6.86 5.38
N CYS A 442 -18.33 5.76 4.66
CA CYS A 442 -17.38 5.32 3.65
C CYS A 442 -18.09 4.68 2.45
N ARG A 443 -17.35 4.48 1.36
CA ARG A 443 -17.79 3.68 0.22
C ARG A 443 -16.63 2.89 -0.36
N LEU A 444 -16.95 1.79 -1.04
CA LEU A 444 -15.98 1.03 -1.81
C LEU A 444 -15.52 1.84 -3.04
N LEU A 445 -14.27 1.63 -3.44
CA LEU A 445 -13.68 2.14 -4.67
C LEU A 445 -13.75 1.10 -5.79
N GLY A 446 -13.68 1.59 -7.03
CA GLY A 446 -14.01 0.81 -8.24
C GLY A 446 -15.48 0.91 -8.65
N ASP A 447 -15.76 0.68 -9.93
CA ASP A 447 -17.13 0.74 -10.48
C ASP A 447 -17.95 -0.51 -10.11
N ARG A 448 -17.26 -1.59 -9.73
CA ARG A 448 -17.83 -2.88 -9.35
C ARG A 448 -17.05 -3.43 -8.16
N ARG A 449 -17.77 -3.97 -7.19
CA ARG A 449 -17.16 -4.76 -6.11
C ARG A 449 -16.77 -6.13 -6.66
N ILE A 450 -15.56 -6.58 -6.38
CA ILE A 450 -15.15 -7.95 -6.69
C ILE A 450 -15.97 -8.90 -5.81
N PRO A 451 -16.56 -9.99 -6.35
CA PRO A 451 -17.40 -10.95 -5.60
C PRO A 451 -16.86 -11.33 -4.22
N ILE A 452 -17.70 -11.26 -3.18
CA ILE A 452 -17.37 -11.72 -1.83
C ILE A 452 -18.42 -12.60 -1.19
N THR A 453 -19.63 -12.69 -1.73
CA THR A 453 -20.59 -13.67 -1.23
C THR A 453 -20.27 -15.04 -1.81
N ILE A 454 -20.67 -16.10 -1.10
CA ILE A 454 -20.47 -17.47 -1.58
C ILE A 454 -21.16 -17.64 -2.94
N GLU A 455 -22.37 -17.12 -3.09
CA GLU A 455 -23.16 -17.23 -4.31
C GLU A 455 -22.49 -16.53 -5.49
N GLU A 456 -22.02 -15.29 -5.33
CA GLU A 456 -21.33 -14.56 -6.41
C GLU A 456 -20.00 -15.22 -6.80
N VAL A 457 -19.26 -15.76 -5.81
CA VAL A 457 -17.99 -16.47 -6.05
C VAL A 457 -18.24 -17.79 -6.78
N GLU A 458 -19.22 -18.59 -6.35
CA GLU A 458 -19.55 -19.84 -7.04
C GLU A 458 -20.08 -19.55 -8.47
N GLU A 459 -20.88 -18.49 -8.66
CA GLU A 459 -21.41 -18.09 -9.98
C GLU A 459 -20.30 -17.70 -10.97
N ILE A 460 -19.33 -16.88 -10.56
CA ILE A 460 -18.25 -16.45 -11.46
C ILE A 460 -17.26 -17.57 -11.79
N MET A 461 -17.16 -18.58 -10.92
CA MET A 461 -16.32 -19.75 -11.14
C MET A 461 -16.98 -20.80 -12.04
N GLY A 462 -18.31 -20.78 -12.22
CA GLY A 462 -19.04 -21.67 -13.13
C GLY A 462 -19.41 -23.00 -12.51
#